data_AF-A0A1S3RDG5-F1
#
_entry.id   AF-A0A1S3RDG5-F1
#
_cell.length_a   1.000
_cell.length_b   1.000
_cell.length_c   1.000
_cell.angle_alpha   90.00
_cell.angle_beta   90.00
_cell.angle_gamma   90.00
#
_symmetry.space_group_name_H-M   'P 1'
#
loop_
_entity.id
_entity.type
_entity.pdbx_description
1 polymer ?
#
loop_
_entity_poly.entity_id
_entity_poly.type
_entity_poly.pdbx_seq_one_letter_code
_entity_poly.pdbx_strand_id
1 'polypeptide(L)'
;MEDGGTRHLGHECRVDMMEEEGEPLTGGDGLTGGDGLTGAGVILIPKLPHVEFSLECRDLIGSGGDRKPNALVQVAVIDPREQYLVSHACTEIVEGSRDPLFLTGVTFPPEYPASPETLVKLTVYDVRDKARDNSSFLGSATFSVSDLLRSKDDQLTLNLRSSDGVLAVGTVLVSRVNMGEMEEGDVDHITADVQQAQKCTLVCESSQATPNDKDNSPLTGAVFKNPVCKVYKFQTVDSEWMLVREQMEECTLSFSIPRQLLHLYIQEDMRRIQELRDLGELSPHWDNLRKEVIGRYGQVIAAYQETLAELNKITGPSFKPSCSKAQRYLEFIPINLHTQRMRVTCPRQTDAFYDVITVGAPAAHFQGFKGGGLQRLLSRHEAEKK
;
A
#
# COMPACT_ATOMS: atom_id res chain seq x y z
N MET A 1 3.94 45.05 11.53
CA MET A 1 3.67 44.41 10.23
C MET A 1 4.59 43.22 10.17
N GLU A 2 4.14 42.12 10.77
CA GLU A 2 4.86 40.86 10.82
C GLU A 2 4.24 39.93 9.79
N ASP A 3 5.12 39.33 8.99
CA ASP A 3 4.83 38.55 7.80
C ASP A 3 4.45 37.11 8.17
N GLY A 4 3.50 36.56 7.41
CA GLY A 4 2.76 35.35 7.69
C GLY A 4 3.50 34.10 7.21
N GLY A 5 3.89 33.24 8.16
CA GLY A 5 4.41 31.90 7.89
C GLY A 5 3.29 30.86 7.88
N THR A 6 2.75 30.54 6.70
CA THR A 6 1.81 29.43 6.50
C THR A 6 2.54 28.10 6.69
N ARG A 7 2.32 27.42 7.82
CA ARG A 7 2.76 26.03 8.05
C ARG A 7 1.64 25.08 7.62
N HIS A 8 1.78 24.49 6.44
CA HIS A 8 1.05 23.26 6.10
C HIS A 8 1.73 22.09 6.83
N LEU A 9 1.06 21.53 7.82
CA LEU A 9 1.45 20.26 8.44
C LEU A 9 0.55 19.16 7.86
N GLY A 10 1.16 18.32 7.03
CA GLY A 10 0.56 17.10 6.52
C GLY A 10 0.37 16.09 7.65
N HIS A 11 -0.73 15.35 7.57
CA HIS A 11 -0.93 14.12 8.32
C HIS A 11 0.09 13.09 7.83
N GLU A 12 1.17 12.91 8.58
CA GLU A 12 2.14 11.84 8.38
C GLU A 12 1.76 10.72 9.37
N CYS A 13 1.02 9.71 8.91
CA CYS A 13 0.89 8.46 9.64
C CYS A 13 2.25 7.76 9.58
N ARG A 14 3.11 7.99 10.58
CA ARG A 14 4.33 7.21 10.78
C ARG A 14 3.93 5.81 11.24
N VAL A 15 4.24 4.83 10.41
CA VAL A 15 4.35 3.44 10.83
C VAL A 15 5.75 3.32 11.42
N ASP A 16 5.85 3.24 12.74
CA ASP A 16 7.14 3.02 13.41
C ASP A 16 7.60 1.58 13.12
N MET A 17 8.64 1.45 12.31
CA MET A 17 9.36 0.18 12.13
C MET A 17 10.27 -0.01 13.34
N MET A 18 9.99 -1.01 14.18
CA MET A 18 10.94 -1.45 15.20
C MET A 18 12.09 -2.21 14.53
N GLU A 19 13.32 -1.75 14.78
CA GLU A 19 14.56 -2.48 14.50
C GLU A 19 14.72 -3.56 15.60
N GLU A 20 14.76 -4.84 15.21
CA GLU A 20 15.28 -5.90 16.08
C GLU A 20 16.77 -6.11 15.80
N GLU A 21 17.60 -5.83 16.81
CA GLU A 21 18.97 -6.35 16.88
C GLU A 21 19.03 -7.52 17.87
N GLY A 22 19.59 -8.66 17.44
CA GLY A 22 19.88 -9.82 18.27
C GLY A 22 20.88 -10.78 17.60
N GLU A 23 22.04 -10.94 18.23
CA GLU A 23 23.31 -11.55 17.78
C GLU A 23 23.32 -13.07 17.46
N PRO A 24 24.40 -13.60 16.81
CA PRO A 24 24.46 -14.95 16.27
C PRO A 24 24.98 -16.00 17.27
N LEU A 25 24.40 -17.20 17.25
CA LEU A 25 24.92 -18.37 17.98
C LEU A 25 25.76 -19.27 17.08
N THR A 26 26.92 -19.67 17.60
CA THR A 26 27.98 -20.45 16.98
C THR A 26 27.83 -21.97 17.20
N GLY A 27 28.06 -22.73 16.11
CA GLY A 27 28.73 -24.05 15.99
C GLY A 27 28.51 -25.21 16.96
N GLY A 28 28.23 -26.40 16.39
CA GLY A 28 28.46 -27.72 17.02
C GLY A 28 27.97 -28.92 16.18
N ASP A 29 28.91 -29.77 15.72
CA ASP A 29 28.79 -30.88 14.76
C ASP A 29 28.03 -32.15 15.21
N GLY A 30 27.58 -32.98 14.25
CA GLY A 30 27.85 -34.44 14.29
C GLY A 30 26.70 -35.47 14.16
N LEU A 31 26.38 -35.87 12.91
CA LEU A 31 26.09 -37.23 12.37
C LEU A 31 25.15 -38.25 13.10
N THR A 32 24.12 -38.75 12.39
CA THR A 32 24.01 -40.13 11.82
C THR A 32 22.63 -40.35 11.16
N GLY A 33 22.59 -41.24 10.16
CA GLY A 33 21.54 -41.31 9.13
C GLY A 33 20.33 -42.20 9.41
N GLY A 34 19.39 -42.18 8.46
CA GLY A 34 18.20 -43.02 8.42
C GLY A 34 17.26 -42.62 7.29
N ASP A 35 17.37 -43.31 6.14
CA ASP A 35 16.47 -43.19 4.98
C ASP A 35 15.00 -43.45 5.36
N GLY A 36 14.11 -42.60 4.88
CA GLY A 36 12.66 -42.77 4.95
C GLY A 36 11.95 -41.90 3.91
N LEU A 37 11.42 -42.55 2.88
CA LEU A 37 10.76 -41.95 1.71
C LEU A 37 9.50 -41.14 2.05
N THR A 38 9.41 -39.98 1.39
CA THR A 38 8.24 -39.36 0.75
C THR A 38 6.97 -39.11 1.55
N GLY A 39 6.71 -37.82 1.73
CA GLY A 39 5.39 -37.24 1.92
C GLY A 39 5.54 -35.73 2.08
N ALA A 40 5.82 -35.01 0.99
CA ALA A 40 5.71 -33.55 1.00
C ALA A 40 4.23 -33.21 1.18
N GLY A 41 3.78 -33.21 2.43
CA GLY A 41 2.48 -32.69 2.80
C GLY A 41 2.45 -31.25 2.33
N VAL A 42 1.55 -30.95 1.40
CA VAL A 42 1.16 -29.57 1.13
C VAL A 42 0.65 -29.05 2.47
N ILE A 43 1.45 -28.23 3.14
CA ILE A 43 0.97 -27.46 4.29
C ILE A 43 -0.04 -26.49 3.69
N LEU A 44 -1.32 -26.88 3.73
CA LEU A 44 -2.42 -25.97 3.52
C LEU A 44 -2.38 -25.00 4.70
N ILE A 45 -1.67 -23.89 4.53
CA ILE A 45 -1.80 -22.76 5.44
C ILE A 45 -3.27 -22.33 5.33
N PRO A 46 -4.08 -22.46 6.39
CA PRO A 46 -5.47 -22.08 6.32
C PRO A 46 -5.54 -20.61 5.92
N LYS A 47 -6.24 -20.31 4.82
CA LYS A 47 -6.50 -18.93 4.41
C LYS A 47 -7.25 -18.27 5.58
N LEU A 48 -6.62 -17.28 6.20
CA LEU A 48 -7.27 -16.47 7.23
C LEU A 48 -8.39 -15.66 6.59
N PRO A 49 -9.51 -15.46 7.29
CA PRO A 49 -10.65 -14.75 6.74
C PRO A 49 -10.26 -13.29 6.46
N HIS A 50 -10.52 -12.81 5.25
CA HIS A 50 -10.43 -11.39 4.95
C HIS A 50 -11.65 -10.70 5.58
N VAL A 51 -11.42 -9.84 6.56
CA VAL A 51 -12.50 -9.21 7.33
C VAL A 51 -12.45 -7.71 7.14
N GLU A 52 -13.57 -7.16 6.68
CA GLU A 52 -13.79 -5.72 6.58
C GLU A 52 -15.12 -5.40 7.23
N PHE A 53 -15.21 -4.27 7.91
CA PHE A 53 -16.46 -3.88 8.57
C PHE A 53 -16.66 -2.37 8.61
N SER A 54 -17.93 -1.98 8.68
CA SER A 54 -18.39 -0.60 8.83
C SER A 54 -18.94 -0.38 10.23
N LEU A 55 -18.94 0.88 10.67
CA LEU A 55 -19.34 1.28 12.01
C LEU A 55 -20.49 2.29 11.96
N GLU A 56 -21.44 2.12 12.86
CA GLU A 56 -22.53 3.05 13.15
C GLU A 56 -22.69 3.10 14.67
N CYS A 57 -23.00 4.25 15.25
CA CYS A 57 -23.48 4.28 16.63
C CYS A 57 -24.94 4.72 16.68
N ARG A 58 -25.63 4.36 17.76
CA ARG A 58 -27.00 4.79 18.05
C ARG A 58 -27.14 5.21 19.49
N ASP A 59 -28.02 6.20 19.71
CA ASP A 59 -28.40 6.68 21.04
C ASP A 59 -27.19 7.11 21.89
N LEU A 60 -26.15 7.69 21.28
CA LEU A 60 -24.98 8.16 22.01
C LEU A 60 -25.35 9.25 23.02
N ILE A 61 -24.87 9.07 24.25
CA ILE A 61 -25.07 10.02 25.33
C ILE A 61 -23.85 10.94 25.42
N GLY A 62 -24.03 12.22 25.09
CA GLY A 62 -22.95 13.23 25.18
C GLY A 62 -22.58 13.58 26.62
N SER A 63 -21.36 14.09 26.83
CA SER A 63 -20.81 14.40 28.16
C SER A 63 -21.36 15.68 28.81
N GLY A 64 -22.56 16.15 28.45
CA GLY A 64 -23.19 17.32 29.06
C GLY A 64 -24.51 17.75 28.42
N GLY A 65 -25.62 17.62 29.16
CA GLY A 65 -26.95 18.10 28.78
C GLY A 65 -27.52 17.44 27.51
N ASP A 66 -28.39 18.16 26.80
CA ASP A 66 -29.02 17.70 25.54
C ASP A 66 -28.09 17.80 24.31
N ARG A 67 -26.84 18.24 24.50
CA ARG A 67 -25.86 18.40 23.41
C ARG A 67 -25.57 17.06 22.75
N LYS A 68 -25.69 17.02 21.42
CA LYS A 68 -25.29 15.88 20.60
C LYS A 68 -23.75 15.81 20.48
N PRO A 69 -23.13 14.62 20.62
CA PRO A 69 -21.67 14.50 20.59
C PRO A 69 -21.11 14.70 19.17
N ASN A 70 -19.82 15.03 19.11
CA ASN A 70 -19.01 14.96 17.90
C ASN A 70 -18.24 13.65 17.92
N ALA A 71 -18.83 12.60 17.37
CA ALA A 71 -18.35 11.23 17.60
C ALA A 71 -17.14 10.88 16.73
N LEU A 72 -16.17 10.20 17.34
CA LEU A 72 -15.04 9.54 16.70
C LEU A 72 -14.93 8.13 17.30
N VAL A 73 -14.79 7.11 16.46
CA VAL A 73 -14.45 5.75 16.92
C VAL A 73 -12.99 5.45 16.64
N GLN A 74 -12.25 5.15 17.70
CA GLN A 74 -10.92 4.54 17.65
C GLN A 74 -11.07 3.01 17.73
N VAL A 75 -10.36 2.34 16.84
CA VAL A 75 -10.34 0.89 16.72
C VAL A 75 -8.95 0.40 17.10
N ALA A 76 -8.90 -0.48 18.08
CA ALA A 76 -7.66 -1.10 18.52
C ALA A 76 -7.82 -2.61 18.55
N VAL A 77 -6.72 -3.32 18.30
CA VAL A 77 -6.68 -4.76 18.12
C VAL A 77 -5.80 -5.37 19.20
N ILE A 78 -6.24 -6.49 19.78
CA ILE A 78 -5.43 -7.31 20.68
C ILE A 78 -5.19 -8.63 19.94
N ASP A 79 -3.94 -8.84 19.52
CA ASP A 79 -3.52 -10.13 19.01
C ASP A 79 -3.34 -11.09 20.20
N PRO A 80 -4.03 -12.25 20.21
CA PRO A 80 -3.92 -13.21 21.30
C PRO A 80 -2.50 -13.78 21.50
N ARG A 81 -1.62 -13.72 20.49
CA ARG A 81 -0.23 -14.18 20.57
C ARG A 81 0.67 -13.15 21.25
N GLU A 82 0.47 -11.89 20.91
CA GLU A 82 1.32 -10.77 21.35
C GLU A 82 0.84 -10.13 22.67
N GLN A 83 -0.44 -10.29 23.01
CA GLN A 83 -1.06 -9.83 24.26
C GLN A 83 -0.94 -8.33 24.59
N TYR A 84 -0.65 -7.47 23.61
CA TYR A 84 -0.72 -6.01 23.74
C TYR A 84 -1.76 -5.39 22.79
N LEU A 85 -2.29 -4.24 23.20
CA LEU A 85 -3.30 -3.48 22.45
C LEU A 85 -2.61 -2.57 21.43
N VAL A 86 -2.91 -2.75 20.15
CA VAL A 86 -2.37 -1.95 19.04
C VAL A 86 -3.46 -1.05 18.49
N SER A 87 -3.19 0.26 18.38
CA SER A 87 -4.09 1.18 17.67
C SER A 87 -4.10 0.83 16.19
N HIS A 88 -5.27 0.53 15.64
CA HIS A 88 -5.41 -0.03 14.30
C HIS A 88 -5.98 0.97 13.29
N ALA A 89 -7.09 1.63 13.64
CA ALA A 89 -7.76 2.58 12.76
C ALA A 89 -8.54 3.63 13.55
N CYS A 90 -8.84 4.76 12.90
CA CYS A 90 -9.78 5.76 13.38
C CYS A 90 -10.75 6.11 12.26
N THR A 91 -12.01 6.27 12.62
CA THR A 91 -13.05 6.82 11.73
C THR A 91 -12.86 8.33 11.55
N GLU A 92 -13.62 8.96 10.66
CA GLU A 92 -13.78 10.42 10.66
C GLU A 92 -14.68 10.90 11.81
N ILE A 93 -14.67 12.22 12.07
CA ILE A 93 -15.49 12.83 13.12
C ILE A 93 -16.86 13.17 12.53
N VAL A 94 -17.93 12.59 13.10
CA VAL A 94 -19.32 12.93 12.76
C VAL A 94 -19.86 13.91 13.80
N GLU A 95 -20.13 15.14 13.37
CA GLU A 95 -20.47 16.24 14.27
C GLU A 95 -21.97 16.27 14.63
N GLY A 96 -22.25 16.56 15.90
CA GLY A 96 -23.60 16.87 16.38
C GLY A 96 -24.65 15.79 16.16
N SER A 97 -24.30 14.50 16.28
CA SER A 97 -25.24 13.38 16.09
C SER A 97 -25.21 12.41 17.28
N ARG A 98 -26.38 11.90 17.68
CA ARG A 98 -26.49 10.75 18.59
C ARG A 98 -26.41 9.42 17.86
N ASP A 99 -26.65 9.45 16.55
CA ASP A 99 -26.69 8.29 15.66
C ASP A 99 -25.69 8.49 14.52
N PRO A 100 -24.38 8.61 14.81
CA PRO A 100 -23.38 8.86 13.78
C PRO A 100 -23.20 7.62 12.88
N LEU A 101 -23.23 7.87 11.58
CA LEU A 101 -22.87 6.92 10.53
C LEU A 101 -21.46 7.27 10.03
N PHE A 102 -20.53 6.32 10.15
CA PHE A 102 -19.16 6.51 9.69
C PHE A 102 -18.99 5.97 8.27
N LEU A 103 -18.53 6.84 7.38
CA LEU A 103 -18.21 6.54 6.01
C LEU A 103 -17.03 5.58 5.94
N THR A 104 -15.97 5.81 6.74
CA THR A 104 -14.76 4.98 6.73
C THR A 104 -14.97 3.71 7.54
N GLY A 105 -14.77 2.55 6.92
CA GLY A 105 -14.74 1.27 7.61
C GLY A 105 -13.32 0.83 7.98
N VAL A 106 -13.22 -0.39 8.48
CA VAL A 106 -11.98 -1.00 8.99
C VAL A 106 -11.61 -2.19 8.12
N THR A 107 -10.34 -2.29 7.78
CA THR A 107 -9.74 -3.40 7.04
C THR A 107 -8.53 -3.94 7.81
N PHE A 108 -8.20 -5.21 7.62
CA PHE A 108 -6.95 -5.80 8.14
C PHE A 108 -5.95 -5.99 7.00
N PRO A 109 -4.71 -5.49 7.11
CA PRO A 109 -3.68 -5.70 6.09
C PRO A 109 -3.35 -7.20 5.90
N PRO A 110 -3.04 -7.68 4.69
CA PRO A 110 -2.66 -9.07 4.47
C PRO A 110 -1.38 -9.51 5.18
N GLU A 111 -0.51 -8.57 5.56
CA GLU A 111 0.71 -8.82 6.33
C GLU A 111 0.38 -9.12 7.80
N TYR A 112 -0.75 -8.60 8.29
CA TYR A 112 -1.26 -8.78 9.65
C TYR A 112 -2.76 -9.14 9.62
N PRO A 113 -3.11 -10.28 9.01
CA PRO A 113 -4.51 -10.69 8.85
C PRO A 113 -5.09 -11.03 10.22
N ALA A 114 -6.30 -10.58 10.50
CA ALA A 114 -6.95 -10.90 11.76
C ALA A 114 -7.32 -12.38 11.81
N SER A 115 -6.92 -13.05 12.89
CA SER A 115 -7.38 -14.40 13.18
C SER A 115 -8.80 -14.35 13.75
N PRO A 116 -9.57 -15.45 13.71
CA PRO A 116 -10.88 -15.50 14.35
C PRO A 116 -10.84 -15.11 15.84
N GLU A 117 -9.73 -15.40 16.53
CA GLU A 117 -9.53 -15.10 17.95
C GLU A 117 -9.11 -13.65 18.23
N THR A 118 -8.72 -12.89 17.20
CA THR A 118 -8.36 -11.47 17.32
C THR A 118 -9.49 -10.69 17.99
N LEU A 119 -9.17 -9.97 19.06
CA LEU A 119 -10.12 -9.11 19.75
C LEU A 119 -10.03 -7.68 19.22
N VAL A 120 -11.18 -7.11 18.88
CA VAL A 120 -11.31 -5.75 18.40
C VAL A 120 -11.99 -4.92 19.49
N LYS A 121 -11.30 -3.91 19.99
CA LYS A 121 -11.81 -2.93 20.94
C LYS A 121 -12.19 -1.65 20.19
N LEU A 122 -13.46 -1.28 20.30
CA LEU A 122 -14.01 -0.03 19.80
C LEU A 122 -14.10 0.96 20.97
N THR A 123 -13.54 2.15 20.81
CA THR A 123 -13.63 3.23 21.79
C THR A 123 -14.19 4.48 21.13
N VAL A 124 -15.28 5.00 21.68
CA VAL A 124 -15.99 6.16 21.15
C VAL A 124 -15.66 7.39 21.99
N TYR A 125 -15.31 8.48 21.30
CA TYR A 125 -14.96 9.77 21.88
C TYR A 125 -15.89 10.88 21.39
N ASP A 126 -16.17 11.86 22.25
CA ASP A 126 -16.76 13.15 21.90
C ASP A 126 -15.65 14.18 21.72
N VAL A 127 -15.42 14.59 20.48
CA VAL A 127 -14.35 15.52 20.10
C VAL A 127 -14.81 16.97 20.30
N ARG A 128 -14.22 17.66 21.27
CA ARG A 128 -14.59 19.03 21.62
C ARG A 128 -13.82 20.08 20.83
N ASP A 129 -12.52 19.86 20.67
CA ASP A 129 -11.64 20.76 19.93
C ASP A 129 -10.59 19.95 19.16
N LYS A 130 -10.71 19.97 17.82
CA LYS A 130 -9.78 19.27 16.91
C LYS A 130 -8.38 19.87 16.95
N ALA A 131 -8.25 21.17 17.19
CA ALA A 131 -6.96 21.87 17.15
C ALA A 131 -6.11 21.64 18.42
N ARG A 132 -6.76 21.22 19.52
CA ARG A 132 -6.12 20.99 20.83
C ARG A 132 -6.09 19.52 21.24
N ASP A 133 -6.50 18.62 20.33
CA ASP A 133 -6.65 17.18 20.61
C ASP A 133 -7.50 16.91 21.87
N ASN A 134 -8.53 17.73 22.07
CA ASN A 134 -9.36 17.65 23.27
C ASN A 134 -10.57 16.78 22.98
N SER A 135 -10.50 15.52 23.38
CA SER A 135 -11.57 14.54 23.27
C SER A 135 -11.96 13.99 24.65
N SER A 136 -13.25 13.74 24.86
CA SER A 136 -13.76 13.07 26.06
C SER A 136 -14.24 11.67 25.72
N PHE A 137 -13.76 10.67 26.46
CA PHE A 137 -14.23 9.30 26.34
C PHE A 137 -15.75 9.24 26.60
N LEU A 138 -16.48 8.57 25.69
CA LEU A 138 -17.89 8.27 25.87
C LEU A 138 -18.08 6.84 26.36
N GLY A 139 -17.63 5.87 25.58
CA GLY A 139 -17.78 4.46 25.90
C GLY A 139 -16.93 3.53 25.04
N SER A 140 -16.86 2.28 25.44
CA SER A 140 -16.17 1.24 24.67
C SER A 140 -16.92 -0.08 24.63
N ALA A 141 -16.64 -0.88 23.61
CA ALA A 141 -17.13 -2.24 23.44
C ALA A 141 -16.02 -3.09 22.80
N THR A 142 -16.05 -4.40 23.05
CA THR A 142 -15.07 -5.34 22.49
C THR A 142 -15.81 -6.55 21.91
N PHE A 143 -15.33 -7.06 20.78
CA PHE A 143 -15.81 -8.30 20.16
C PHE A 143 -14.63 -9.08 19.59
N SER A 144 -14.78 -10.40 19.38
CA SER A 144 -13.81 -11.16 18.59
C SER A 144 -14.19 -11.16 17.12
N VAL A 145 -13.21 -11.28 16.22
CA VAL A 145 -13.48 -11.44 14.78
C VAL A 145 -14.42 -12.63 14.53
N SER A 146 -14.27 -13.71 15.29
CA SER A 146 -15.15 -14.87 15.20
C SER A 146 -16.62 -14.55 15.55
N ASP A 147 -16.88 -13.60 16.45
CA ASP A 147 -18.25 -13.16 16.76
C ASP A 147 -18.89 -12.47 15.57
N LEU A 148 -18.12 -11.63 14.86
CA LEU A 148 -18.60 -10.95 13.66
C LEU A 148 -18.85 -11.95 12.52
N LEU A 149 -17.94 -12.90 12.32
CA LEU A 149 -18.07 -13.94 11.29
C LEU A 149 -19.26 -14.89 11.52
N ARG A 150 -19.63 -15.15 12.78
CA ARG A 150 -20.80 -15.97 13.15
C ARG A 150 -22.08 -15.16 13.34
N SER A 151 -22.02 -13.83 13.19
CA SER A 151 -23.16 -12.97 13.43
C SER A 151 -24.29 -13.23 12.43
N LYS A 152 -25.53 -13.05 12.87
CA LYS A 152 -26.68 -13.12 11.99
C LYS A 152 -26.72 -11.83 11.15
N ASP A 153 -27.08 -11.95 9.88
CA ASP A 153 -27.23 -10.82 8.95
C ASP A 153 -25.93 -9.98 8.82
N ASP A 154 -24.76 -10.59 9.06
CA ASP A 154 -23.45 -9.96 8.97
C ASP A 154 -23.28 -8.74 9.89
N GLN A 155 -23.99 -8.70 11.03
CA GLN A 155 -24.02 -7.55 11.93
C GLN A 155 -23.96 -7.93 13.41
N LEU A 156 -23.14 -7.19 14.17
CA LEU A 156 -23.13 -7.17 15.63
C LEU A 156 -23.71 -5.85 16.15
N THR A 157 -24.50 -5.93 17.22
CA THR A 157 -24.94 -4.77 18.01
C THR A 157 -24.35 -4.89 19.41
N LEU A 158 -23.49 -3.95 19.80
CA LEU A 158 -22.77 -3.97 21.07
C LEU A 158 -23.16 -2.76 21.92
N ASN A 159 -23.37 -2.99 23.22
CA ASN A 159 -23.60 -1.90 24.16
C ASN A 159 -22.28 -1.21 24.50
N LEU A 160 -22.23 0.12 24.33
CA LEU A 160 -21.10 0.93 24.75
C LEU A 160 -21.15 1.13 26.26
N ARG A 161 -20.04 0.85 26.94
CA ARG A 161 -19.91 1.01 28.39
C ARG A 161 -19.00 2.19 28.72
N SER A 162 -19.40 2.98 29.71
CA SER A 162 -18.59 4.05 30.32
C SER A 162 -17.28 3.50 30.92
N SER A 163 -16.39 4.39 31.36
CA SER A 163 -15.05 4.02 31.86
C SER A 163 -15.09 3.18 33.14
N ASP A 164 -16.16 3.30 33.92
CA ASP A 164 -16.44 2.48 35.11
C ASP A 164 -17.14 1.15 34.77
N GLY A 165 -17.53 0.94 33.51
CA GLY A 165 -18.22 -0.24 33.03
C GLY A 165 -19.72 -0.31 33.37
N VAL A 166 -20.25 0.66 34.13
CA VAL A 166 -21.59 0.57 34.73
C VAL A 166 -22.66 1.14 33.80
N LEU A 167 -22.44 2.34 33.26
CA LEU A 167 -23.43 3.05 32.47
C LEU A 167 -23.39 2.60 31.00
N ALA A 168 -24.56 2.31 30.43
CA ALA A 168 -24.71 2.16 28.99
C ALA A 168 -24.83 3.56 28.36
N VAL A 169 -23.95 3.88 27.41
CA VAL A 169 -23.80 5.23 26.82
C VAL A 169 -24.14 5.27 25.33
N GLY A 170 -24.93 4.29 24.88
CA GLY A 170 -25.34 4.07 23.50
C GLY A 170 -25.00 2.66 23.02
N THR A 171 -25.20 2.43 21.73
CA THR A 171 -24.81 1.18 21.06
C THR A 171 -23.92 1.46 19.87
N VAL A 172 -23.07 0.49 19.52
CA VAL A 172 -22.31 0.46 18.28
C VAL A 172 -22.72 -0.74 17.46
N LEU A 173 -23.07 -0.49 16.20
CA LEU A 173 -23.32 -1.49 15.17
C LEU A 173 -22.04 -1.73 14.38
N VAL A 174 -21.64 -2.98 14.28
CA VAL A 174 -20.52 -3.44 13.46
C VAL A 174 -21.10 -4.29 12.35
N SER A 175 -21.05 -3.81 11.11
CA SER A 175 -21.58 -4.57 9.96
C SER A 175 -20.43 -5.01 9.07
N ARG A 176 -20.28 -6.33 8.88
CA ARG A 176 -19.32 -6.90 7.96
C ARG A 176 -19.61 -6.40 6.55
N VAL A 177 -18.56 -5.99 5.86
CA VAL A 177 -18.61 -5.52 4.48
C VAL A 177 -18.15 -6.69 3.62
N ASN A 178 -19.10 -7.35 2.96
CA ASN A 178 -18.78 -8.36 1.96
C ASN A 178 -18.94 -7.74 0.57
N MET A 179 -17.81 -7.47 -0.08
CA MET A 179 -17.79 -6.99 -1.46
C MET A 179 -17.84 -8.13 -2.47
N GLY A 180 -18.12 -9.37 -2.07
CA GLY A 180 -17.96 -10.53 -2.95
C GLY A 180 -16.50 -10.69 -3.32
N GLU A 181 -15.72 -11.29 -2.41
CA GLU A 181 -14.56 -12.05 -2.89
C GLU A 181 -15.15 -13.11 -3.83
N MET A 182 -14.56 -13.32 -5.01
CA MET A 182 -15.03 -14.41 -5.87
C MET A 182 -14.92 -15.70 -5.06
N GLU A 183 -16.04 -16.14 -4.49
CA GLU A 183 -16.14 -17.47 -3.91
C GLU A 183 -15.89 -18.43 -5.06
N GLU A 184 -14.71 -19.07 -5.05
CA GLU A 184 -14.46 -20.26 -5.84
C GLU A 184 -15.47 -21.33 -5.40
N GLY A 185 -16.63 -21.35 -6.05
CA GLY A 185 -17.58 -22.46 -6.00
C GLY A 185 -18.99 -22.09 -5.54
N ASP A 186 -19.88 -21.80 -6.49
CA ASP A 186 -20.82 -22.83 -6.93
C ASP A 186 -21.16 -22.55 -8.41
N VAL A 187 -20.94 -23.54 -9.27
CA VAL A 187 -21.19 -23.42 -10.71
C VAL A 187 -22.66 -23.73 -10.91
N ASP A 188 -23.50 -22.69 -10.99
CA ASP A 188 -24.84 -22.85 -11.54
C ASP A 188 -25.04 -21.99 -12.79
N HIS A 189 -25.49 -22.67 -13.83
CA HIS A 189 -25.51 -22.23 -15.22
C HIS A 189 -26.52 -21.12 -15.47
N ILE A 190 -26.06 -19.88 -15.75
CA ILE A 190 -26.86 -18.93 -16.53
C ILE A 190 -26.00 -18.21 -17.57
N THR A 191 -26.32 -18.50 -18.82
CA THR A 191 -25.83 -17.84 -20.04
C THR A 191 -26.32 -16.40 -20.15
N ALA A 192 -25.45 -15.55 -20.72
CA ALA A 192 -25.73 -14.39 -21.60
C ALA A 192 -25.27 -13.01 -21.10
N ASP A 193 -24.23 -12.54 -21.80
CA ASP A 193 -24.18 -11.25 -22.51
C ASP A 193 -24.10 -9.96 -21.68
N VAL A 194 -22.90 -9.36 -21.58
CA VAL A 194 -22.66 -7.92 -21.81
C VAL A 194 -21.18 -7.72 -22.19
N GLN A 195 -20.95 -7.55 -23.49
CA GLN A 195 -19.73 -7.01 -24.07
C GLN A 195 -19.70 -5.48 -23.91
N GLN A 196 -19.24 -4.90 -22.79
CA GLN A 196 -18.96 -3.44 -22.77
C GLN A 196 -18.12 -2.96 -21.56
N ALA A 197 -16.89 -3.45 -21.38
CA ALA A 197 -15.92 -2.82 -20.48
C ALA A 197 -14.48 -2.93 -21.02
N GLN A 198 -14.31 -2.69 -22.32
CA GLN A 198 -12.98 -2.52 -22.92
C GLN A 198 -12.70 -1.04 -23.12
N LYS A 199 -12.08 -0.41 -22.11
CA LYS A 199 -11.18 0.74 -22.33
C LYS A 199 -10.39 1.05 -21.05
N CYS A 200 -9.26 0.36 -20.90
CA CYS A 200 -7.99 0.82 -20.30
C CYS A 200 -7.21 -0.38 -19.73
N THR A 201 -6.85 -1.33 -20.60
CA THR A 201 -5.87 -2.38 -20.30
C THR A 201 -4.76 -2.30 -21.34
N LEU A 202 -3.87 -1.33 -21.16
CA LEU A 202 -2.57 -1.22 -21.81
C LEU A 202 -1.65 -0.90 -20.62
N VAL A 203 -0.81 -1.80 -20.11
CA VAL A 203 0.39 -2.34 -20.77
C VAL A 203 0.77 -3.63 -20.04
N CYS A 204 0.62 -4.78 -20.71
CA CYS A 204 1.41 -6.02 -20.54
C CYS A 204 0.68 -7.18 -21.25
N GLU A 205 0.43 -7.06 -22.55
CA GLU A 205 0.11 -8.24 -23.36
C GLU A 205 1.42 -8.82 -23.89
N SER A 206 1.85 -9.95 -23.31
CA SER A 206 2.76 -10.88 -23.98
C SER A 206 1.99 -12.13 -24.35
N SER A 207 1.49 -12.11 -25.59
CA SER A 207 1.31 -13.21 -26.53
C SER A 207 0.49 -14.45 -26.13
N GLN A 208 -0.65 -14.58 -26.84
CA GLN A 208 -1.48 -15.77 -27.10
C GLN A 208 -2.52 -16.14 -26.03
N ALA A 209 -3.69 -15.52 -26.16
CA ALA A 209 -4.93 -15.93 -25.50
C ALA A 209 -5.57 -17.13 -26.21
N THR A 210 -5.93 -18.16 -25.44
CA THR A 210 -7.10 -19.01 -25.71
C THR A 210 -8.27 -18.53 -24.83
N PRO A 211 -9.53 -18.62 -25.30
CA PRO A 211 -10.66 -17.97 -24.66
C PRO A 211 -11.31 -18.88 -23.62
N ASN A 212 -10.67 -19.08 -22.48
CA ASN A 212 -11.32 -19.53 -21.24
C ASN A 212 -10.32 -19.50 -20.09
N ASP A 213 -10.13 -18.34 -19.48
CA ASP A 213 -9.57 -18.29 -18.12
C ASP A 213 -10.04 -17.00 -17.45
N LYS A 214 -11.12 -17.11 -16.67
CA LYS A 214 -11.69 -16.00 -15.91
C LYS A 214 -10.97 -15.95 -14.56
N ASP A 215 -10.22 -14.87 -14.38
CA ASP A 215 -10.03 -14.14 -13.12
C ASP A 215 -9.47 -14.91 -11.92
N ASN A 216 -8.33 -15.56 -12.14
CA ASN A 216 -7.20 -15.44 -11.23
C ASN A 216 -5.93 -15.69 -12.05
N SER A 217 -5.42 -14.65 -12.72
CA SER A 217 -4.11 -14.79 -13.34
C SER A 217 -3.07 -14.83 -12.20
N PRO A 218 -2.29 -15.92 -12.01
CA PRO A 218 -1.19 -15.96 -11.04
C PRO A 218 -0.08 -14.92 -11.34
N LEU A 219 -0.23 -14.13 -12.41
CA LEU A 219 0.67 -13.06 -12.83
C LEU A 219 0.43 -11.72 -12.11
N THR A 220 -0.80 -11.38 -11.71
CA THR A 220 -1.09 -10.08 -11.06
C THR A 220 -0.50 -10.01 -9.65
N GLY A 221 -0.61 -11.09 -8.86
CA GLY A 221 0.01 -11.17 -7.52
C GLY A 221 1.54 -11.24 -7.54
N ALA A 222 2.16 -11.52 -8.69
CA ALA A 222 3.61 -11.46 -8.84
C ALA A 222 4.12 -10.02 -9.06
N VAL A 223 3.30 -9.17 -9.69
CA VAL A 223 3.66 -7.81 -10.08
C VAL A 223 3.25 -6.78 -9.04
N PHE A 224 2.12 -6.98 -8.35
CA PHE A 224 1.63 -6.06 -7.33
C PHE A 224 1.76 -6.66 -5.93
N LYS A 225 2.22 -5.85 -4.97
CA LYS A 225 2.48 -6.27 -3.59
C LYS A 225 2.12 -5.17 -2.59
N ASN A 226 2.09 -5.54 -1.30
CA ASN A 226 1.87 -4.66 -0.17
C ASN A 226 0.57 -3.83 -0.32
N PRO A 227 -0.59 -4.50 -0.50
CA PRO A 227 -1.86 -3.80 -0.72
C PRO A 227 -2.28 -3.03 0.55
N VAL A 228 -2.62 -1.76 0.37
CA VAL A 228 -3.23 -0.93 1.39
C VAL A 228 -4.68 -0.71 1.02
N CYS A 229 -5.60 -1.20 1.85
CA CYS A 229 -7.02 -1.13 1.61
C CYS A 229 -7.70 -0.08 2.49
N LYS A 230 -8.72 0.57 1.93
CA LYS A 230 -9.71 1.37 2.66
C LYS A 230 -11.08 1.01 2.13
N VAL A 231 -12.04 0.90 3.04
CA VAL A 231 -13.43 0.67 2.67
C VAL A 231 -14.29 1.83 3.11
N TYR A 232 -15.28 2.13 2.29
CA TYR A 232 -16.25 3.16 2.53
C TYR A 232 -17.66 2.59 2.38
N LYS A 233 -18.57 3.00 3.26
CA LYS A 233 -19.99 2.66 3.18
C LYS A 233 -20.82 3.91 3.37
N PHE A 234 -21.71 4.17 2.43
CA PHE A 234 -22.61 5.31 2.55
C PHE A 234 -23.90 5.10 1.78
N GLN A 235 -24.91 5.88 2.17
CA GLN A 235 -26.24 5.78 1.60
C GLN A 235 -26.34 6.67 0.35
N THR A 236 -26.89 6.12 -0.72
CA THR A 236 -27.19 6.84 -1.95
C THR A 236 -28.43 7.72 -1.78
N VAL A 237 -28.69 8.58 -2.78
CA VAL A 237 -29.88 9.46 -2.81
C VAL A 237 -31.20 8.70 -2.80
N ASP A 238 -31.22 7.45 -3.27
CA ASP A 238 -32.37 6.54 -3.25
C ASP A 238 -32.42 5.65 -2.00
N SER A 239 -31.64 5.99 -0.97
CA SER A 239 -31.61 5.29 0.32
C SER A 239 -31.02 3.87 0.29
N GLU A 240 -30.35 3.50 -0.79
CA GLU A 240 -29.63 2.22 -0.92
C GLU A 240 -28.20 2.34 -0.39
N TRP A 241 -27.59 1.23 0.03
CA TRP A 241 -26.22 1.22 0.52
C TRP A 241 -25.23 1.05 -0.63
N MET A 242 -24.32 2.00 -0.80
CA MET A 242 -23.17 1.85 -1.69
C MET A 242 -21.91 1.53 -0.87
N LEU A 243 -21.12 0.60 -1.39
CA LEU A 243 -19.84 0.21 -0.83
C LEU A 243 -18.72 0.54 -1.81
N VAL A 244 -17.65 1.13 -1.31
CA VAL A 244 -16.46 1.45 -2.11
C VAL A 244 -15.24 0.86 -1.41
N ARG A 245 -14.46 0.02 -2.11
CA ARG A 245 -13.16 -0.46 -1.65
C ARG A 245 -12.08 0.22 -2.49
N GLU A 246 -11.23 1.01 -1.86
CA GLU A 246 -10.00 1.53 -2.45
C GLU A 246 -8.83 0.63 -2.04
N GLN A 247 -8.10 0.11 -3.03
CA GLN A 247 -6.93 -0.73 -2.83
C GLN A 247 -5.75 -0.10 -3.57
N MET A 248 -4.71 0.28 -2.83
CA MET A 248 -3.46 0.80 -3.37
C MET A 248 -2.40 -0.30 -3.30
N GLU A 249 -1.66 -0.52 -4.38
CA GLU A 249 -0.64 -1.57 -4.46
C GLU A 249 0.68 -1.04 -5.03
N GLU A 250 1.77 -1.59 -4.54
CA GLU A 250 3.11 -1.33 -5.04
C GLU A 250 3.39 -2.18 -6.26
N CYS A 251 3.97 -1.58 -7.30
CA CYS A 251 4.38 -2.30 -8.51
C CYS A 251 5.84 -2.76 -8.36
N THR A 252 6.09 -4.07 -8.31
CA THR A 252 7.45 -4.65 -8.21
C THR A 252 8.35 -4.26 -9.39
N LEU A 253 7.74 -3.88 -10.53
CA LEU A 253 8.45 -3.38 -11.70
C LEU A 253 9.14 -2.04 -11.46
N SER A 254 8.73 -1.29 -10.43
CA SER A 254 9.34 -0.01 -10.06
C SER A 254 10.83 -0.13 -9.74
N PHE A 255 11.28 -1.29 -9.26
CA PHE A 255 12.71 -1.59 -9.02
C PHE A 255 13.29 -2.57 -10.02
N SER A 256 12.53 -3.57 -10.47
CA SER A 256 13.07 -4.60 -11.35
C SER A 256 13.45 -4.05 -12.74
N ILE A 257 12.67 -3.11 -13.29
CA ILE A 257 12.96 -2.50 -14.59
C ILE A 257 14.20 -1.60 -14.50
N PRO A 258 14.32 -0.65 -13.55
CA PRO A 258 15.53 0.16 -13.45
C PRO A 258 16.81 -0.65 -13.21
N ARG A 259 16.75 -1.74 -12.41
CA ARG A 259 17.91 -2.64 -12.23
C ARG A 259 18.35 -3.25 -13.57
N GLN A 260 17.41 -3.75 -14.36
CA GLN A 260 17.70 -4.33 -15.68
C GLN A 260 18.23 -3.27 -16.66
N LEU A 261 17.62 -2.08 -16.70
CA LEU A 261 18.09 -0.99 -17.56
C LEU A 261 19.51 -0.56 -17.22
N LEU A 262 19.85 -0.41 -15.93
CA LEU A 262 21.22 -0.11 -15.50
C LEU A 262 22.20 -1.20 -15.94
N HIS A 263 21.83 -2.48 -15.80
CA HIS A 263 22.65 -3.59 -16.28
C HIS A 263 22.92 -3.50 -17.78
N LEU A 264 21.88 -3.23 -18.58
CA LEU A 264 22.00 -3.08 -20.03
C LEU A 264 22.87 -1.88 -20.42
N TYR A 265 22.71 -0.73 -19.76
CA TYR A 265 23.54 0.45 -20.03
C TYR A 265 25.01 0.22 -19.70
N ILE A 266 25.30 -0.45 -18.57
CA ILE A 266 26.67 -0.84 -18.21
C ILE A 266 27.27 -1.73 -19.30
N GLN A 267 26.56 -2.77 -19.74
CA GLN A 267 27.05 -3.68 -20.78
C GLN A 267 27.27 -2.96 -22.11
N GLU A 268 26.34 -2.07 -22.50
CA GLU A 268 26.43 -1.31 -23.72
C GLU A 268 27.65 -0.39 -23.74
N ASP A 269 27.89 0.35 -22.66
CA ASP A 269 29.02 1.27 -22.54
C ASP A 269 30.36 0.53 -22.41
N MET A 270 30.39 -0.64 -21.75
CA MET A 270 31.57 -1.52 -21.74
C MET A 270 31.92 -2.00 -23.15
N ARG A 271 30.92 -2.35 -23.96
CA ARG A 271 31.14 -2.75 -25.36
C ARG A 271 31.68 -1.59 -26.19
N ARG A 272 31.14 -0.37 -26.03
CA ARG A 272 31.67 0.83 -26.70
C ARG A 272 33.13 1.11 -26.34
N ILE A 273 33.51 0.95 -25.07
CA ILE A 273 34.92 1.05 -24.65
C ILE A 273 35.78 0.00 -25.38
N GLN A 274 35.29 -1.23 -25.51
CA GLN A 274 36.03 -2.28 -26.21
C GLN A 274 36.19 -1.97 -27.70
N GLU A 275 35.12 -1.56 -28.38
CA GLU A 275 35.16 -1.11 -29.78
C GLU A 275 36.19 0.01 -30.00
N LEU A 276 36.29 0.98 -29.08
CA LEU A 276 37.30 2.04 -29.14
C LEU A 276 38.73 1.53 -28.95
N ARG A 277 38.93 0.52 -28.09
CA ARG A 277 40.25 -0.12 -27.90
C ARG A 277 40.65 -0.91 -29.14
N ASP A 278 39.69 -1.55 -29.80
CA ASP A 278 39.91 -2.41 -30.96
C ASP A 278 40.25 -1.62 -32.25
N LEU A 279 40.12 -0.28 -32.24
CA LEU A 279 40.59 0.59 -33.33
C LEU A 279 42.11 0.51 -33.59
N GLY A 280 42.88 -0.11 -32.68
CA GLY A 280 44.31 -0.32 -32.85
C GLY A 280 45.13 0.96 -32.65
N GLU A 281 46.19 1.11 -33.45
CA GLU A 281 47.09 2.27 -33.39
C GLU A 281 46.46 3.50 -34.04
N LEU A 282 46.46 4.60 -33.30
CA LEU A 282 45.94 5.89 -33.73
C LEU A 282 47.03 6.96 -33.61
N SER A 283 46.91 8.04 -34.38
CA SER A 283 47.81 9.18 -34.19
C SER A 283 47.66 9.78 -32.78
N PRO A 284 48.68 10.47 -32.24
CA PRO A 284 48.65 10.96 -30.85
C PRO A 284 47.41 11.80 -30.51
N HIS A 285 46.91 12.58 -31.46
CA HIS A 285 45.69 13.38 -31.29
C HIS A 285 44.43 12.51 -31.09
N TRP A 286 44.21 11.53 -31.96
CA TRP A 286 43.06 10.62 -31.88
C TRP A 286 43.16 9.66 -30.69
N ASP A 287 44.37 9.24 -30.34
CA ASP A 287 44.59 8.41 -29.15
C ASP A 287 44.27 9.16 -27.85
N ASN A 288 44.63 10.45 -27.76
CA ASN A 288 44.26 11.29 -26.62
C ASN A 288 42.73 11.45 -26.51
N LEU A 289 42.03 11.71 -27.63
CA LEU A 289 40.58 11.80 -27.63
C LEU A 289 39.92 10.46 -27.24
N ARG A 290 40.45 9.34 -27.74
CA ARG A 290 40.02 8.00 -27.34
C ARG A 290 40.15 7.79 -25.84
N LYS A 291 41.30 8.12 -25.26
CA LYS A 291 41.54 8.02 -23.80
C LYS A 291 40.56 8.86 -22.99
N GLU A 292 40.26 10.07 -23.45
CA GLU A 292 39.30 10.96 -22.79
C GLU A 292 37.86 10.38 -22.82
N VAL A 293 37.42 9.89 -23.99
CA VAL A 293 36.09 9.27 -24.14
C VAL A 293 35.97 7.99 -23.32
N ILE A 294 37.00 7.13 -23.35
CA ILE A 294 37.05 5.91 -22.51
C ILE A 294 37.01 6.30 -21.03
N GLY A 295 37.73 7.34 -20.61
CA GLY A 295 37.70 7.84 -19.24
C GLY A 295 36.31 8.29 -18.81
N ARG A 296 35.58 9.01 -19.68
CA ARG A 296 34.19 9.44 -19.43
C ARG A 296 33.24 8.25 -19.30
N TYR A 297 33.29 7.28 -20.21
CA TYR A 297 32.48 6.06 -20.09
C TYR A 297 32.82 5.29 -18.80
N GLY A 298 34.10 5.21 -18.44
CA GLY A 298 34.53 4.56 -17.21
C GLY A 298 33.90 5.18 -15.94
N GLN A 299 33.78 6.51 -15.90
CA GLN A 299 33.12 7.21 -14.79
C GLN A 299 31.61 6.92 -14.73
N VAL A 300 30.93 6.92 -15.88
CA VAL A 300 29.48 6.62 -15.95
C VAL A 300 29.20 5.18 -15.56
N ILE A 301 29.97 4.22 -16.08
CA ILE A 301 29.88 2.80 -15.73
C ILE A 301 30.07 2.61 -14.23
N ALA A 302 31.09 3.23 -13.63
CA ALA A 302 31.34 3.13 -12.19
C ALA A 302 30.15 3.66 -11.37
N ALA A 303 29.56 4.80 -11.77
CA ALA A 303 28.38 5.36 -11.10
C ALA A 303 27.13 4.46 -11.22
N TYR A 304 26.89 3.86 -12.40
CA TYR A 304 25.80 2.90 -12.57
C TYR A 304 26.03 1.62 -11.78
N GLN A 305 27.27 1.10 -11.72
CA GLN A 305 27.62 -0.07 -10.93
C GLN A 305 27.43 0.18 -9.43
N GLU A 306 27.86 1.35 -8.93
CA GLU A 306 27.64 1.78 -7.54
C GLU A 306 26.13 1.82 -7.23
N THR A 307 25.34 2.47 -8.09
CA THR A 307 23.89 2.58 -7.90
C THR A 307 23.20 1.21 -7.94
N LEU A 308 23.58 0.36 -8.89
CA LEU A 308 23.02 -0.99 -9.03
C LEU A 308 23.36 -1.86 -7.82
N ALA A 309 24.58 -1.74 -7.27
CA ALA A 309 24.98 -2.44 -6.06
C ALA A 309 24.13 -2.04 -4.85
N GLU A 310 23.88 -0.73 -4.66
CA GLU A 310 22.97 -0.25 -3.62
C GLU A 310 21.53 -0.71 -3.83
N LEU A 311 21.02 -0.63 -5.06
CA LEU A 311 19.68 -1.12 -5.39
C LEU A 311 19.51 -2.61 -5.09
N ASN A 312 20.55 -3.44 -5.29
CA ASN A 312 20.47 -4.88 -5.01
C ASN A 312 20.44 -5.22 -3.52
N LYS A 313 20.85 -4.29 -2.63
CA LYS A 313 20.72 -4.47 -1.18
C LYS A 313 19.28 -4.26 -0.69
N ILE A 314 18.43 -3.60 -1.48
CA ILE A 314 17.05 -3.30 -1.10
C ILE A 314 16.19 -4.55 -1.26
N THR A 315 15.80 -5.13 -0.14
CA THR A 315 14.88 -6.27 -0.01
C THR A 315 13.47 -5.88 0.42
N GLY A 316 13.27 -4.61 0.79
CA GLY A 316 12.01 -4.07 1.31
C GLY A 316 10.98 -3.67 0.23
N PRO A 317 10.06 -2.75 0.58
CA PRO A 317 8.97 -2.30 -0.30
C PRO A 317 9.43 -1.87 -1.69
N SER A 318 8.62 -2.17 -2.71
CA SER A 318 8.85 -1.76 -4.10
C SER A 318 8.23 -0.39 -4.38
N PHE A 319 8.46 0.56 -3.48
CA PHE A 319 7.91 1.90 -3.54
C PHE A 319 8.96 2.96 -3.16
N LYS A 320 9.10 4.01 -3.97
CA LYS A 320 9.92 5.18 -3.64
C LYS A 320 9.01 6.35 -3.24
N PRO A 321 8.92 6.70 -1.95
CA PRO A 321 8.13 7.84 -1.52
C PRO A 321 8.77 9.17 -1.95
N SER A 322 7.95 10.21 -2.09
CA SER A 322 8.40 11.56 -2.44
C SER A 322 9.42 12.15 -1.45
N CYS A 323 9.36 11.78 -0.16
CA CYS A 323 10.36 12.22 0.82
C CYS A 323 11.78 11.69 0.51
N SER A 324 11.88 10.56 -0.19
CA SER A 324 13.14 9.95 -0.63
C SER A 324 13.59 10.44 -2.02
N LYS A 325 12.94 11.45 -2.62
CA LYS A 325 13.23 11.90 -3.99
C LYS A 325 14.68 12.32 -4.22
N ALA A 326 15.34 12.86 -3.20
CA ALA A 326 16.71 13.35 -3.28
C ALA A 326 17.77 12.29 -2.96
N GLN A 327 17.40 11.03 -2.70
CA GLN A 327 18.37 9.98 -2.39
C GLN A 327 19.05 9.49 -3.67
N ARG A 328 20.39 9.54 -3.70
CA ARG A 328 21.21 9.19 -4.88
C ARG A 328 20.96 7.78 -5.38
N TYR A 329 21.02 6.80 -4.48
CA TYR A 329 20.91 5.39 -4.83
C TYR A 329 19.53 4.99 -5.38
N LEU A 330 18.53 5.88 -5.25
CA LEU A 330 17.19 5.72 -5.81
C LEU A 330 16.96 6.60 -7.04
N GLU A 331 17.96 7.26 -7.62
CA GLU A 331 17.76 8.30 -8.65
C GLU A 331 17.01 7.79 -9.90
N PHE A 332 17.15 6.50 -10.22
CA PHE A 332 16.47 5.84 -11.37
C PHE A 332 15.11 5.23 -11.02
N ILE A 333 14.74 5.20 -9.74
CA ILE A 333 13.48 4.61 -9.30
C ILE A 333 12.36 5.67 -9.43
N PRO A 334 11.21 5.32 -10.03
CA PRO A 334 10.09 6.25 -10.19
C PRO A 334 9.49 6.62 -8.84
N ILE A 335 9.25 7.91 -8.64
CA ILE A 335 8.70 8.44 -7.38
C ILE A 335 7.20 8.17 -7.34
N ASN A 336 6.68 7.74 -6.18
CA ASN A 336 5.26 7.50 -5.94
C ASN A 336 4.58 6.59 -6.98
N LEU A 337 5.30 5.64 -7.60
CA LEU A 337 4.68 4.71 -8.54
C LEU A 337 3.83 3.68 -7.79
N HIS A 338 2.52 3.73 -7.97
CA HIS A 338 1.57 2.76 -7.42
C HIS A 338 0.33 2.67 -8.32
N THR A 339 -0.38 1.55 -8.18
CA THR A 339 -1.72 1.39 -8.76
C THR A 339 -2.74 1.57 -7.65
N GLN A 340 -3.82 2.29 -7.92
CA GLN A 340 -4.97 2.42 -7.04
C GLN A 340 -6.21 1.93 -7.78
N ARG A 341 -6.86 0.90 -7.23
CA ARG A 341 -8.11 0.34 -7.72
C ARG A 341 -9.24 0.72 -6.78
N MET A 342 -10.28 1.34 -7.33
CA MET A 342 -11.55 1.56 -6.63
C MET A 342 -12.58 0.56 -7.16
N ARG A 343 -13.07 -0.32 -6.30
CA ARG A 343 -14.24 -1.17 -6.56
C ARG A 343 -15.47 -0.53 -5.93
N VAL A 344 -16.49 -0.32 -6.72
CA VAL A 344 -17.78 0.25 -6.28
C VAL A 344 -18.84 -0.82 -6.44
N THR A 345 -19.49 -1.18 -5.34
CA THR A 345 -20.59 -2.15 -5.30
C THR A 345 -21.87 -1.42 -4.92
N CYS A 346 -22.89 -1.58 -5.76
CA CYS A 346 -24.21 -0.98 -5.63
C CYS A 346 -25.27 -2.07 -5.69
N PRO A 347 -26.32 -2.06 -4.85
CA PRO A 347 -27.35 -3.12 -4.82
C PRO A 347 -28.10 -3.30 -6.14
N ARG A 348 -28.13 -2.26 -6.98
CA ARG A 348 -28.95 -2.17 -8.20
C ARG A 348 -28.13 -2.16 -9.50
N GLN A 349 -26.81 -2.22 -9.40
CA GLN A 349 -25.91 -2.16 -10.57
C GLN A 349 -24.81 -3.22 -10.43
N THR A 350 -24.25 -3.62 -11.56
CA THR A 350 -23.03 -4.44 -11.54
C THR A 350 -21.88 -3.66 -10.89
N ASP A 351 -21.00 -4.37 -10.22
CA ASP A 351 -19.78 -3.79 -9.68
C ASP A 351 -19.01 -2.99 -10.76
N ALA A 352 -18.52 -1.82 -10.37
CA ALA A 352 -17.68 -0.98 -11.21
C ALA A 352 -16.26 -0.93 -10.65
N PHE A 353 -15.27 -0.94 -11.56
CA PHE A 353 -13.85 -0.87 -11.21
C PHE A 353 -13.22 0.36 -11.87
N TYR A 354 -12.46 1.11 -11.09
CA TYR A 354 -11.70 2.27 -11.56
C TYR A 354 -10.24 2.09 -11.18
N ASP A 355 -9.38 1.99 -12.17
CA ASP A 355 -7.94 1.83 -11.99
C ASP A 355 -7.22 3.12 -12.33
N VAL A 356 -6.38 3.57 -11.40
CA VAL A 356 -5.53 4.75 -11.54
C VAL A 356 -4.09 4.35 -11.30
N ILE A 357 -3.20 4.71 -12.22
CA ILE A 357 -1.75 4.59 -12.01
C ILE A 357 -1.23 5.98 -11.66
N THR A 358 -0.64 6.10 -10.48
CA THR A 358 -0.02 7.35 -10.04
C THR A 358 1.49 7.22 -10.17
N VAL A 359 2.13 8.26 -10.70
CA VAL A 359 3.59 8.37 -10.74
C VAL A 359 4.00 9.84 -10.63
N GLY A 360 5.02 10.12 -9.82
CA GLY A 360 5.63 11.43 -9.74
C GLY A 360 6.34 11.79 -11.04
N ALA A 361 6.30 13.07 -11.40
CA ALA A 361 6.96 13.56 -12.62
C ALA A 361 8.46 13.17 -12.61
N PRO A 362 8.98 12.53 -13.67
CA PRO A 362 10.38 12.15 -13.75
C PRO A 362 11.29 13.38 -13.67
N ALA A 363 12.19 13.41 -12.68
CA ALA A 363 13.14 14.48 -12.48
C ALA A 363 14.40 14.00 -11.76
N ALA A 364 15.56 14.59 -12.10
CA ALA A 364 16.85 14.31 -11.48
C ALA A 364 17.00 15.05 -10.13
N HIS A 365 16.10 14.79 -9.19
CA HIS A 365 16.04 15.50 -7.90
C HIS A 365 17.36 15.49 -7.11
N PHE A 366 18.08 14.37 -7.13
CA PHE A 366 19.39 14.25 -6.48
C PHE A 366 20.43 15.23 -7.05
N GLN A 367 20.41 15.47 -8.36
CA GLN A 367 21.34 16.38 -9.03
C GLN A 367 20.99 17.87 -8.80
N GLY A 368 19.79 18.13 -8.29
CA GLY A 368 19.26 19.47 -8.10
C GLY A 368 18.97 20.19 -9.43
N PHE A 369 18.53 21.45 -9.32
CA PHE A 369 18.04 22.23 -10.47
C PHE A 369 18.92 23.43 -10.83
N LYS A 370 20.09 23.57 -10.20
CA LYS A 370 20.98 24.74 -10.37
C LYS A 370 21.47 24.91 -11.82
N GLY A 371 21.61 23.80 -12.56
CA GLY A 371 21.99 23.80 -13.97
C GLY A 371 20.85 24.07 -14.96
N GLY A 372 19.61 24.19 -14.48
CA GLY A 372 18.40 24.11 -15.31
C GLY A 372 18.08 22.69 -15.77
N GLY A 373 17.00 22.53 -16.53
CA GLY A 373 16.60 21.23 -17.07
C GLY A 373 17.45 20.77 -18.26
N LEU A 374 17.19 19.55 -18.74
CA LEU A 374 17.93 18.91 -19.83
C LEU A 374 18.07 19.79 -21.08
N GLN A 375 17.02 20.52 -21.45
CA GLN A 375 17.05 21.44 -22.59
C GLN A 375 18.17 22.49 -22.46
N ARG A 376 18.32 23.10 -21.27
CA ARG A 376 19.36 24.11 -21.02
C ARG A 376 20.76 23.48 -21.03
N LEU A 377 20.89 22.28 -20.47
CA LEU A 377 22.15 21.54 -20.47
C LEU A 377 22.61 21.19 -21.89
N LEU A 378 21.69 20.74 -22.75
CA LEU A 378 21.96 20.45 -24.15
C LEU A 378 22.36 21.71 -24.93
N SER A 379 21.60 22.81 -24.80
CA SER A 379 21.92 24.07 -25.47
C SER A 379 23.29 24.62 -25.05
N ARG A 380 23.67 24.48 -23.77
CA ARG A 380 25.01 24.89 -23.31
C ARG A 380 26.11 24.03 -23.93
N HIS A 381 25.92 22.71 -23.95
CA HIS A 381 26.88 21.80 -24.55
C HIS A 381 27.07 22.04 -26.06
N GLU A 382 25.99 22.35 -26.79
CA GLU A 382 26.06 22.73 -28.21
C GLU A 382 26.79 24.06 -28.43
N ALA A 383 26.63 25.03 -27.52
CA ALA A 383 27.34 26.30 -27.59
C ALA A 383 28.85 26.14 -27.32
N GLU A 384 29.24 25.24 -26.42
CA GLU A 384 30.65 24.93 -26.10
C GLU A 384 31.38 24.16 -27.21
N LYS A 385 30.65 23.56 -28.16
CA LYS A 385 31.22 22.89 -29.35
C LYS A 385 31.57 23.86 -30.50
N LYS A 386 31.06 25.09 -30.47
CA LYS A 386 31.39 26.15 -31.43
C LYS A 386 32.65 26.88 -30.98
#